data_AF-A0A529LQM2-F1
#
_entry.id   AF-A0A529LQM2-F1
#
_cell.length_a   1.000
_cell.length_b   1.000
_cell.length_c   1.000
_cell.angle_alpha   90.00
_cell.angle_beta   90.00
_cell.angle_gamma   90.00
#
_symmetry.space_group_name_H-M   'P 1'
#
loop_
_entity.id
_entity.type
_entity.pdbx_description
1 polymer ?
#
loop_
_entity_poly.entity_id
_entity_poly.type
_entity_poly.pdbx_seq_one_letter_code
_entity_poly.pdbx_strand_id
1 'polypeptide(L)' 'MLLACAFLFASGAAAQEWTTSLVDVHQGSPLSDKARGLGTGGYELQSGSWISFSRWYHASWIDMHVDFLTQITPDTGFL' A
#
# COMPACT_ATOMS: atom_id res chain seq x y z
N MET A 1 -2.60 -55.00 19.94
CA MET A 1 -3.59 -53.93 19.65
C MET A 1 -3.07 -52.51 19.92
N LEU A 2 -1.76 -52.28 20.08
CA LEU A 2 -1.18 -50.93 20.27
C LEU A 2 -0.52 -50.34 19.01
N LEU A 3 -0.28 -51.16 17.98
CA LEU A 3 0.39 -50.74 16.74
C LEU A 3 -0.53 -49.98 15.77
N ALA A 4 -1.85 -50.11 15.92
CA ALA A 4 -2.83 -49.48 15.04
C ALA A 4 -3.05 -47.98 15.34
N CYS A 5 -2.76 -47.52 16.56
CA CYS A 5 -2.99 -46.12 16.94
C CYS A 5 -1.91 -45.16 16.41
N ALA A 6 -0.70 -45.64 16.10
CA ALA A 6 0.39 -44.79 15.63
C ALA A 6 0.23 -44.32 14.17
N PHE A 7 -0.59 -45.01 13.36
CA PHE A 7 -0.84 -44.65 11.97
C PHE A 7 -1.96 -43.62 11.77
N LEU A 8 -2.80 -43.38 12.78
CA LEU A 8 -3.98 -42.51 12.66
C LEU A 8 -3.68 -41.02 12.90
N PHE A 9 -2.49 -40.67 13.40
CA PHE A 9 -2.14 -39.29 13.77
C PHE A 9 -0.98 -38.69 12.97
N ALA A 10 -0.60 -39.31 11.85
CA ALA A 10 0.22 -38.61 10.87
C ALA A 10 -0.65 -37.56 10.16
N SER A 11 -0.95 -36.46 10.85
CA SER A 11 -1.41 -35.23 10.18
C SER A 11 -0.26 -34.81 9.27
N GLY A 12 -0.39 -35.08 7.98
CA GLY A 12 0.46 -34.45 6.98
C GLY A 12 0.33 -32.95 7.16
N ALA A 13 1.42 -32.29 7.54
CA ALA A 13 1.49 -30.83 7.45
C ALA A 13 1.39 -30.50 5.96
N ALA A 14 0.21 -30.12 5.50
CA ALA A 14 0.05 -29.55 4.18
C ALA A 14 0.80 -28.21 4.19
N ALA A 15 1.85 -28.10 3.39
CA ALA A 15 2.46 -26.81 3.12
C ALA A 15 1.43 -25.98 2.34
N GLN A 16 0.83 -24.99 2.98
CA GLN A 16 -0.07 -24.06 2.31
C GLN A 16 0.76 -23.24 1.33
N GLU A 17 0.58 -23.48 0.04
CA GLU A 17 1.20 -22.67 -1.01
C GLU A 17 0.37 -21.39 -1.18
N TRP A 18 0.97 -20.24 -0.84
CA TRP A 18 0.37 -18.94 -1.09
C TRP A 18 0.82 -18.41 -2.44
N THR A 19 -0.15 -18.07 -3.29
CA THR A 19 0.13 -17.39 -4.55
C THR A 19 -0.01 -15.88 -4.34
N THR A 20 1.10 -15.15 -4.50
CA THR A 20 1.12 -13.69 -4.51
C THR A 20 1.39 -13.21 -5.93
N SER A 21 0.47 -12.43 -6.49
CA SER A 21 0.63 -11.78 -7.78
C SER A 21 0.92 -10.30 -7.58
N LEU A 22 1.82 -9.75 -8.42
CA LEU A 22 1.87 -8.32 -8.66
C LEU A 22 0.62 -7.93 -9.47
N VAL A 23 -0.09 -6.90 -9.02
CA VAL A 23 -1.31 -6.40 -9.65
C VAL A 23 -1.04 -5.11 -10.41
N ASP A 24 -0.33 -4.18 -9.78
CA ASP A 24 -0.03 -2.88 -10.38
C ASP A 24 1.30 -2.30 -9.88
N VAL A 25 1.91 -1.47 -10.73
CA VAL A 25 3.06 -0.63 -10.38
C VAL A 25 2.83 0.73 -10.99
N HIS A 26 2.72 1.76 -10.14
CA HIS A 26 2.60 3.12 -10.62
C HIS A 26 3.54 4.07 -9.88
N GLN A 27 4.03 5.04 -10.65
CA GLN A 27 4.89 6.11 -10.19
C GLN A 27 4.09 7.40 -10.11
N GLY A 28 4.29 8.12 -9.01
CA GLY A 28 3.53 9.34 -8.70
C GLY A 28 2.72 9.13 -7.44
N SER A 29 2.77 10.13 -6.56
CA SER A 29 2.01 10.13 -5.32
C SER A 29 0.87 11.12 -5.46
N PRO A 30 -0.39 10.64 -5.52
CA PRO A 30 -1.56 11.52 -5.43
C PRO A 30 -1.50 12.44 -4.21
N LEU A 31 -0.89 12.01 -3.11
CA LEU A 31 -0.68 12.81 -1.91
C LEU A 31 0.35 13.93 -2.14
N SER A 32 1.47 13.64 -2.80
CA SER A 32 2.48 14.64 -3.13
C SER A 32 1.95 15.65 -4.14
N ASP A 33 1.15 15.23 -5.10
CA ASP A 33 0.52 16.13 -6.06
C ASP A 33 -0.53 17.01 -5.40
N LYS A 34 -1.31 16.44 -4.47
CA LYS A 34 -2.24 17.21 -3.65
C LYS A 34 -1.52 18.20 -2.74
N ALA A 35 -0.40 17.81 -2.14
CA ALA A 35 0.44 18.72 -1.36
C ALA A 35 0.98 19.86 -2.23
N ARG A 36 1.56 19.59 -3.40
CA ARG A 36 2.01 20.63 -4.35
C ARG A 36 0.89 21.59 -4.73
N GLY A 37 -0.31 21.06 -4.94
CA GLY A 37 -1.50 21.86 -5.25
C GLY A 37 -1.86 22.87 -4.16
N LEU A 38 -1.54 22.61 -2.88
CA LEU A 38 -1.73 23.59 -1.80
C LEU A 38 -0.69 24.71 -1.85
N GLY A 39 0.49 24.45 -2.43
CA GLY A 39 1.58 25.42 -2.54
C GLY A 39 1.30 26.59 -3.47
N THR A 40 0.34 26.48 -4.39
CA THR A 40 -0.06 27.57 -5.30
C THR A 40 -0.89 28.65 -4.60
N GLY A 41 -1.33 28.40 -3.36
CA GLY A 41 -2.08 29.36 -2.56
C GLY A 41 -1.22 30.33 -1.74
N GLY A 42 -1.92 31.16 -0.99
CA GLY A 42 -1.35 32.09 -0.02
C GLY A 42 -2.42 32.98 0.59
N TYR A 43 -2.00 33.90 1.44
CA TYR A 43 -2.87 34.92 2.02
C TYR A 43 -2.17 36.27 2.07
N GLU A 44 -2.97 37.33 2.08
CA GLU A 44 -2.50 38.70 2.20
C GLU A 44 -2.57 39.16 3.66
N LEU A 45 -1.50 39.80 4.13
CA LEU A 45 -1.45 40.44 5.44
C LEU A 45 -2.15 41.79 5.40
N GLN A 46 -2.57 42.29 6.56
CA GLN A 46 -3.13 43.64 6.69
C GLN A 46 -2.15 44.73 6.17
N SER A 47 -0.85 44.46 6.15
CA SER A 47 0.18 45.33 5.57
C SER A 47 0.21 45.33 4.03
N GLY A 48 -0.65 44.56 3.36
CA GLY A 48 -0.62 44.34 1.91
C GLY A 48 0.48 43.37 1.44
N SER A 49 1.16 42.70 2.37
CA SER A 49 2.22 41.74 2.04
C SER A 49 1.62 40.36 1.73
N TRP A 50 2.00 39.76 0.60
CA TRP A 50 1.59 38.42 0.24
C TRP A 50 2.47 37.35 0.90
N ILE A 51 1.86 36.35 1.52
CA ILE A 51 2.53 35.20 2.11
C ILE A 51 2.15 33.94 1.32
N SER A 52 3.12 33.40 0.58
CA SER A 52 2.93 32.19 -0.22
C SER A 52 2.98 30.92 0.63
N PHE A 53 2.12 29.97 0.29
CA PHE A 53 2.14 28.63 0.86
C PHE A 53 3.24 27.72 0.32
N SER A 54 3.89 28.10 -0.79
CA SER A 54 4.91 27.30 -1.49
C SER A 54 6.03 26.80 -0.58
N ARG A 55 6.43 27.58 0.44
CA ARG A 55 7.48 27.18 1.38
C ARG A 55 7.09 26.00 2.26
N TRP A 56 5.81 25.89 2.65
CA TRP A 56 5.33 24.82 3.53
C TRP A 56 4.90 23.58 2.76
N TYR A 57 4.37 23.76 1.54
CA TYR A 57 3.80 22.69 0.73
C TYR A 57 4.67 22.28 -0.47
N HIS A 58 5.96 22.61 -0.42
CA HIS A 58 6.92 22.13 -1.40
C HIS A 58 7.14 20.62 -1.23
N ALA A 59 6.56 19.82 -2.11
CA ALA A 59 6.88 18.39 -2.21
C ALA A 59 7.76 18.13 -3.45
N SER A 60 8.93 17.55 -3.27
CA SER A 60 9.81 17.05 -4.35
C SER A 60 9.82 15.53 -4.47
N TRP A 61 8.92 14.87 -3.74
CA TRP A 61 8.96 13.43 -3.54
C TRP A 61 8.34 12.75 -4.77
N ILE A 62 9.05 11.76 -5.30
CA ILE A 62 8.56 10.82 -6.30
C ILE A 62 8.37 9.52 -5.55
N ASP A 63 7.12 9.11 -5.43
CA ASP A 63 6.70 7.89 -4.76
C ASP A 63 6.44 6.79 -5.79
N MET A 64 6.51 5.55 -5.33
CA MET A 64 6.22 4.36 -6.10
C MET A 64 5.28 3.47 -5.30
N HIS A 65 4.11 3.20 -5.87
CA HIS A 65 3.18 2.24 -5.32
C HIS A 65 3.33 0.90 -6.05
N VAL A 66 3.34 -0.18 -5.27
CA VAL A 66 3.38 -1.54 -5.78
C VAL A 66 2.27 -2.32 -5.11
N ASP A 67 1.26 -2.70 -5.89
CA ASP A 67 0.09 -3.43 -5.41
C ASP A 67 0.29 -4.93 -5.58
N PHE A 68 0.19 -5.67 -4.48
CA PHE A 68 0.25 -7.13 -4.48
C PHE A 68 -1.07 -7.72 -3.99
N LEU A 69 -1.49 -8.81 -4.61
CA LEU A 69 -2.64 -9.59 -4.18
C LEU A 69 -2.18 -11.00 -3.80
N THR A 70 -2.42 -11.38 -2.55
CA THR A 70 -2.13 -12.73 -2.05
C THR A 70 -3.42 -13.50 -1.87
N GLN A 71 -3.50 -14.68 -2.48
CA GLN A 71 -4.67 -15.55 -2.35
C GLN A 71 -4.68 -16.22 -0.98
N ILE A 72 -5.79 -16.02 -0.24
CA ILE A 72 -5.99 -16.60 1.11
C ILE A 72 -6.53 -18.03 1.01
N THR A 73 -7.40 -18.30 0.03
CA THR A 73 -7.89 -19.63 -0.32
C THR A 73 -7.81 -19.84 -1.83
N PRO A 74 -7.56 -21.08 -2.32
CA PRO A 74 -7.41 -21.35 -3.76
C PRO A 74 -8.62 -20.93 -4.60
N ASP A 75 -9.80 -20.88 -3.99
CA ASP A 75 -11.09 -20.71 -4.67
C ASP A 75 -11.68 -19.31 -4.49
N THR A 76 -11.00 -18.40 -3.80
CA THR A 76 -11.55 -17.08 -3.46
C THR A 76 -10.50 -15.99 -3.63
N GLY A 77 -10.66 -15.18 -4.68
CA GLY A 77 -9.98 -13.90 -4.85
C GLY A 77 -11.02 -12.78 -4.83
N PHE A 78 -10.86 -11.79 -3.95
CA PHE A 78 -11.63 -10.55 -4.01
C PHE A 78 -10.78 -9.49 -4.74
N LEU A 79 -11.42 -8.77 -5.68
CA LEU A 79 -10.86 -7.61 -6.38
C LEU A 79 -11.39 -6.32 -5.76
#